data_AF-A0A351Q863-F1
#
_entry.id   AF-A0A351Q863-F1
#
_cell.length_a   1.000
_cell.length_b   1.000
_cell.length_c   1.000
_cell.angle_alpha   90.00
_cell.angle_beta   90.00
_cell.angle_gamma   90.00
#
_symmetry.space_group_name_H-M   'P 1'
#
loop_
_entity.id
_entity.type
_entity.pdbx_description
1 polymer ?
#
loop_
_entity_poly.entity_id
_entity_poly.type
_entity_poly.pdbx_seq_one_letter_code
_entity_poly.pdbx_strand_id
1 'polypeptide(L)'
;MDRFPAQVNWCASCGIPVFDENNSAGAGCKCPLCRGKTEYISSDLRPVFPEERLLLELLLEKEPFSFASSSVWNSANRYYINGKSVAISSSVFRNADCDALRKKLNEFSKENLEISKPHFDLIIQKFIQANKSRFNSIKDE
;
A
#
# COMPACT_ATOMS: atom_id res chain seq x y z
N MET A 1 -16.93 -25.41 1.95
CA MET A 1 -16.91 -24.18 2.74
C MET A 1 -16.49 -23.08 1.79
N ASP A 2 -17.44 -22.25 1.35
CA ASP A 2 -17.15 -21.22 0.36
C ASP A 2 -16.23 -20.17 0.97
N ARG A 3 -14.98 -20.14 0.49
CA ARG A 3 -14.01 -19.12 0.87
C ARG A 3 -14.44 -17.81 0.22
N PHE A 4 -15.15 -16.99 0.97
CA PHE A 4 -15.42 -15.63 0.56
C PHE A 4 -14.09 -14.90 0.27
N PRO A 5 -14.01 -14.12 -0.82
CA PRO A 5 -12.80 -13.39 -1.15
C PRO A 5 -12.43 -12.45 0.01
N ALA A 6 -11.14 -12.38 0.34
CA ALA A 6 -10.66 -11.46 1.35
C ALA A 6 -11.07 -10.03 0.98
N GLN A 7 -11.61 -9.29 1.95
CA GLN A 7 -11.94 -7.88 1.79
C GLN A 7 -10.92 -7.06 2.57
N VAL A 8 -10.29 -6.10 1.89
CA VAL A 8 -9.31 -5.20 2.48
C VAL A 8 -9.93 -3.81 2.59
N ASN A 9 -9.98 -3.32 3.82
CA ASN A 9 -10.50 -2.01 4.16
C ASN A 9 -9.37 -1.07 4.56
N TRP A 10 -9.55 0.24 4.38
CA TRP A 10 -8.61 1.28 4.73
C TRP A 10 -8.95 1.92 6.07
N CYS A 11 -7.98 2.02 6.97
CA CYS A 11 -8.09 2.83 8.17
C CYS A 11 -7.39 4.18 7.97
N ALA A 12 -8.17 5.25 7.82
CA ALA A 12 -7.63 6.60 7.65
C ALA A 12 -6.83 7.09 8.87
N SER A 13 -7.24 6.72 10.10
CA SER A 13 -6.55 7.15 11.32
C SER A 13 -5.18 6.48 11.51
N CYS A 14 -5.06 5.20 11.14
CA CYS A 14 -3.80 4.47 11.27
C CYS A 14 -2.93 4.52 10.00
N GLY A 15 -3.52 4.89 8.86
CA GLY A 15 -2.85 4.94 7.56
C GLY A 15 -2.46 3.56 7.05
N ILE A 16 -3.28 2.53 7.29
CA ILE A 16 -3.00 1.14 6.90
C ILE A 16 -4.24 0.41 6.39
N PRO A 17 -4.05 -0.63 5.56
CA PRO A 17 -5.09 -1.59 5.24
C PRO A 17 -5.32 -2.57 6.39
N VAL A 18 -6.57 -3.02 6.49
CA VAL A 18 -7.10 -3.93 7.51
C VAL A 18 -7.97 -4.97 6.81
N PHE A 19 -7.68 -6.25 7.01
CA PHE A 19 -8.52 -7.35 6.51
C PHE A 19 -9.80 -7.47 7.33
N ASP A 20 -10.94 -7.66 6.68
CA ASP A 20 -12.17 -8.05 7.36
C ASP A 20 -12.08 -9.53 7.79
N GLU A 21 -11.89 -9.78 9.08
CA GLU A 21 -11.76 -11.12 9.64
C GLU A 21 -13.05 -11.93 9.58
N ASN A 22 -14.21 -11.27 9.57
CA ASN A 22 -15.50 -11.93 9.78
C ASN A 22 -16.42 -11.86 8.55
N ASN A 23 -15.96 -11.27 7.43
CA ASN A 23 -16.82 -10.88 6.31
C ASN A 23 -18.13 -10.29 6.82
N SER A 24 -18.01 -9.27 7.68
CA SER A 24 -19.15 -8.71 8.40
C SER A 24 -19.99 -7.89 7.43
N ALA A 25 -20.69 -8.56 6.52
CA ALA A 25 -21.60 -7.97 5.57
C ALA A 25 -22.64 -7.18 6.37
N GLY A 26 -22.47 -5.85 6.39
CA GLY A 26 -23.37 -4.91 7.05
C GLY A 26 -22.93 -4.32 8.40
N ALA A 27 -21.94 -4.89 9.13
CA ALA A 27 -21.54 -4.34 10.45
C ALA A 27 -20.39 -3.30 10.39
N GLY A 28 -19.73 -3.18 9.23
CA GLY A 28 -18.59 -2.29 9.04
C GLY A 28 -17.33 -2.82 9.74
N CYS A 29 -16.28 -3.07 8.97
CA CYS A 29 -14.98 -3.42 9.53
C CYS A 29 -14.47 -2.26 10.42
N LYS A 30 -13.87 -2.61 11.57
CA LYS A 30 -13.23 -1.64 12.47
C LYS A 30 -11.75 -1.97 12.57
N CYS A 31 -10.92 -0.93 12.62
CA CYS A 31 -9.49 -1.12 12.77
C CYS A 31 -9.18 -1.73 14.15
N PRO A 32 -8.44 -2.86 14.24
CA PRO A 32 -8.09 -3.48 15.52
C PRO A 32 -7.22 -2.61 16.42
N LEU A 33 -6.47 -1.66 15.83
CA LEU A 33 -5.57 -0.76 16.55
C LEU A 33 -6.30 0.43 17.17
N CYS A 34 -7.06 1.19 16.38
CA CYS A 34 -7.70 2.43 16.82
C CYS A 34 -9.22 2.32 17.06
N ARG A 35 -9.84 1.18 16.71
CA ARG A 35 -11.29 0.94 16.73
C ARG A 35 -12.11 1.88 15.83
N GLY A 36 -11.43 2.67 15.00
CA GLY A 36 -12.04 3.56 14.01
C GLY A 36 -12.71 2.79 12.89
N LYS A 37 -13.63 3.46 12.18
CA LYS A 37 -14.28 2.93 10.98
C LYS A 37 -13.24 2.73 9.87
N THR A 38 -13.42 1.69 9.08
CA THR A 38 -12.64 1.46 7.87
C THR A 38 -13.55 1.46 6.64
N GLU A 39 -12.97 1.70 5.49
CA GLU A 39 -13.70 1.78 4.21
C GLU A 39 -13.12 0.77 3.22
N TYR A 40 -13.96 0.05 2.50
CA TYR A 40 -13.49 -0.93 1.51
C TYR A 40 -12.63 -0.26 0.44
N ILE A 41 -11.46 -0.84 0.14
CA ILE A 41 -10.57 -0.33 -0.92
C ILE A 41 -10.18 -1.38 -1.96
N SER A 42 -10.07 -2.66 -1.61
CA SER A 42 -9.70 -3.70 -2.57
C SER A 42 -9.96 -5.10 -2.00
N SER A 43 -9.96 -6.12 -2.86
CA SER A 43 -9.89 -7.52 -2.44
C SER A 43 -8.46 -8.02 -2.19
N ASP A 44 -7.47 -7.31 -2.75
CA ASP A 44 -6.05 -7.65 -2.63
C ASP A 44 -5.19 -6.39 -2.62
N LEU A 45 -4.18 -6.36 -1.74
CA LEU A 45 -3.21 -5.28 -1.63
C LEU A 45 -1.86 -5.81 -1.23
N ARG A 46 -0.82 -5.31 -1.90
CA ARG A 46 0.57 -5.49 -1.52
C ARG A 46 1.21 -4.15 -1.12
N PRO A 47 2.09 -4.14 -0.10
CA PRO A 47 2.84 -2.94 0.22
C PRO A 47 3.77 -2.59 -0.96
N VAL A 48 3.94 -1.30 -1.20
CA VAL A 48 4.86 -0.78 -2.22
C VAL A 48 6.18 -0.43 -1.54
N PHE A 49 7.24 -1.12 -1.93
CA PHE A 49 8.58 -0.90 -1.39
C PHE A 49 9.13 0.48 -1.78
N PRO A 50 10.08 1.04 -1.00
CA PRO A 50 10.76 2.30 -1.29
C PRO A 50 11.18 2.50 -2.75
N GLU A 51 11.73 1.47 -3.39
CA GLU A 51 12.24 1.51 -4.75
C GLU A 51 11.09 1.58 -5.78
N GLU A 52 10.02 0.79 -5.59
CA GLU A 52 8.82 0.85 -6.42
C GLU A 52 8.10 2.19 -6.24
N ARG A 53 8.07 2.73 -5.01
CA ARG A 53 7.50 4.05 -4.72
C ARG A 53 8.23 5.16 -5.49
N LEU A 54 9.57 5.16 -5.49
CA LEU A 54 10.34 6.15 -6.24
C LEU A 54 10.07 6.04 -7.74
N LEU A 55 10.02 4.82 -8.28
CA LEU A 55 9.63 4.61 -9.68
C LEU A 55 8.24 5.19 -9.97
N LEU A 56 7.27 4.97 -9.07
CA LEU A 56 5.92 5.53 -9.19
C LEU A 56 5.93 7.07 -9.21
N GLU A 57 6.71 7.72 -8.33
CA GLU A 57 6.87 9.18 -8.32
C GLU A 57 7.39 9.68 -9.68
N LEU A 58 8.44 9.04 -10.19
CA LEU A 58 9.05 9.41 -11.47
C LEU A 58 8.09 9.20 -12.66
N LEU A 59 7.35 8.09 -12.68
CA LEU A 59 6.34 7.80 -13.70
C LEU A 59 5.16 8.78 -13.67
N LEU A 60 4.87 9.36 -12.51
CA LEU A 60 3.81 10.35 -12.30
C LEU A 60 4.32 11.79 -12.44
N GLU A 61 5.57 11.98 -12.89
CA GLU A 61 6.22 13.28 -13.02
C GLU A 61 6.16 14.09 -11.70
N LYS A 62 6.30 13.40 -10.56
CA LYS A 62 6.39 13.99 -9.23
C LYS A 62 7.84 14.20 -8.84
N GLU A 63 8.04 15.15 -7.92
CA GLU A 63 9.33 15.32 -7.27
C GLU A 63 9.72 14.03 -6.53
N PRO A 64 10.99 13.60 -6.62
CA PRO A 64 11.51 12.49 -5.84
C PRO A 64 11.19 12.67 -4.35
N PHE A 65 10.84 11.57 -3.68
CA PHE A 65 10.55 11.52 -2.24
C PHE A 65 9.25 12.22 -1.81
N SER A 66 8.45 12.75 -2.73
CA SER A 66 7.16 13.39 -2.42
C SER A 66 6.16 12.46 -1.72
N PHE A 67 6.29 11.15 -1.88
CA PHE A 67 5.51 10.12 -1.18
C PHE A 67 6.32 9.36 -0.12
N ALA A 68 7.54 9.78 0.23
CA ALA A 68 8.43 9.02 1.11
C ALA A 68 7.85 8.67 2.49
N SER A 69 6.98 9.53 3.02
CA SER A 69 6.27 9.32 4.29
C SER A 69 4.85 8.76 4.11
N SER A 70 4.42 8.54 2.87
CA SER A 70 3.07 8.07 2.56
C SER A 70 2.94 6.55 2.67
N SER A 71 1.74 6.11 3.01
CA SER A 71 1.35 4.71 3.00
C SER A 71 0.90 4.34 1.59
N VAL A 72 1.75 3.59 0.88
CA VAL A 72 1.57 3.25 -0.54
C VAL A 72 1.34 1.75 -0.70
N TRP A 73 0.24 1.42 -1.36
CA TRP A 73 -0.19 0.05 -1.63
C TRP A 73 -0.54 -0.12 -3.09
N ASN A 74 -0.44 -1.35 -3.60
CA ASN A 74 -0.72 -1.67 -4.99
C ASN A 74 -1.75 -2.81 -5.06
N SER A 75 -2.72 -2.66 -5.96
CA SER A 75 -3.58 -3.72 -6.45
C SER A 75 -3.59 -3.70 -7.99
N ALA A 76 -2.97 -4.70 -8.60
CA ALA A 76 -2.80 -4.82 -10.06
C ALA A 76 -2.21 -3.55 -10.71
N ASN A 77 -3.02 -2.75 -11.42
CA ASN A 77 -2.60 -1.51 -12.10
C ASN A 77 -2.97 -0.24 -11.33
N ARG A 78 -3.42 -0.37 -10.08
CA ARG A 78 -3.90 0.71 -9.24
C ARG A 78 -3.06 0.82 -7.99
N TYR A 79 -2.55 2.01 -7.74
CA TYR A 79 -1.89 2.37 -6.49
C TYR A 79 -2.87 3.05 -5.55
N TYR A 80 -2.64 2.91 -4.25
CA TYR A 80 -3.38 3.62 -3.21
C TYR A 80 -2.36 4.39 -2.37
N ILE A 81 -2.44 5.72 -2.41
CA ILE A 81 -1.56 6.62 -1.67
C ILE A 81 -2.38 7.23 -0.54
N ASN A 82 -2.08 6.84 0.70
CA ASN A 82 -2.87 7.21 1.89
C ASN A 82 -4.38 6.92 1.71
N GLY A 83 -4.69 5.77 1.11
CA GLY A 83 -6.06 5.32 0.84
C GLY A 83 -6.70 5.90 -0.43
N LYS A 84 -6.08 6.89 -1.08
CA LYS A 84 -6.61 7.47 -2.32
C LYS A 84 -6.11 6.68 -3.54
N SER A 85 -7.04 6.26 -4.40
CA SER A 85 -6.70 5.47 -5.57
C SER A 85 -6.09 6.31 -6.70
N VAL A 86 -5.03 5.80 -7.30
CA VAL A 86 -4.35 6.34 -8.49
C VAL A 86 -4.20 5.19 -9.49
N ALA A 87 -4.92 5.28 -10.61
CA ALA A 87 -4.79 4.31 -11.69
C ALA A 87 -3.64 4.70 -12.62
N ILE A 88 -2.74 3.77 -12.91
CA ILE A 88 -1.68 4.01 -13.89
C ILE A 88 -2.13 3.45 -15.23
N SER A 89 -2.22 4.33 -16.22
CA SER A 89 -2.57 3.93 -17.58
C SER A 89 -1.44 3.15 -18.23
N SER A 90 -1.77 2.23 -19.13
CA SER A 90 -0.75 1.48 -19.89
C SER A 90 0.12 2.39 -20.76
N SER A 91 -0.37 3.58 -21.15
CA SER A 91 0.41 4.59 -21.88
C SER A 91 1.55 5.18 -21.07
N VAL A 92 1.39 5.34 -19.75
CA VAL A 92 2.48 5.84 -18.88
C VAL A 92 3.69 4.91 -18.98
N PHE A 93 3.47 3.60 -18.89
CA PHE A 93 4.55 2.62 -19.02
C PHE A 93 5.14 2.56 -20.43
N ARG A 94 4.29 2.66 -21.47
CA ARG A 94 4.77 2.60 -22.88
C ARG A 94 5.60 3.81 -23.29
N ASN A 95 5.27 4.99 -22.77
CA ASN A 95 5.92 6.24 -23.14
C ASN A 95 7.09 6.59 -22.22
N ALA A 96 7.31 5.80 -21.17
CA ALA A 96 8.39 6.03 -20.22
C ALA A 96 9.76 5.80 -20.87
N ASP A 97 10.66 6.77 -20.71
CA ASP A 97 12.06 6.62 -21.08
C ASP A 97 12.77 5.77 -20.02
N CYS A 98 12.95 4.48 -20.32
CA CYS A 98 13.58 3.51 -19.43
C CYS A 98 15.02 3.89 -19.04
N ASP A 99 15.79 4.50 -19.95
CA ASP A 99 17.17 4.87 -19.69
C ASP A 99 17.25 6.08 -18.76
N ALA A 100 16.41 7.10 -19.01
CA ALA A 100 16.28 8.24 -18.12
C ALA A 100 15.79 7.84 -16.73
N LEU A 101 14.79 6.96 -16.64
CA LEU A 101 14.30 6.42 -15.37
C LEU A 101 15.38 5.67 -14.63
N ARG A 102 16.10 4.78 -15.29
CA ARG A 102 17.19 4.01 -14.67
C ARG A 102 18.28 4.93 -14.14
N LYS A 103 18.64 5.98 -14.88
CA LYS A 103 19.61 6.98 -14.42
C LYS A 103 19.13 7.68 -13.14
N LYS A 104 17.89 8.18 -13.12
CA LYS A 104 17.31 8.84 -11.94
C LYS A 104 17.17 7.90 -10.74
N LEU A 105 16.73 6.65 -10.96
CA LEU A 105 16.63 5.65 -9.89
C LEU A 105 17.99 5.37 -9.25
N ASN A 106 19.05 5.26 -10.06
CA ASN A 106 20.41 5.06 -9.55
C ASN A 106 20.92 6.30 -8.81
N GLU A 107 20.66 7.50 -9.34
CA GLU A 107 21.04 8.78 -8.73
C GLU A 107 20.44 8.94 -7.33
N PHE A 108 19.15 8.64 -7.17
CA PHE A 108 18.44 8.80 -5.90
C PHE A 108 18.46 7.56 -4.99
N SER A 109 19.01 6.43 -5.41
CA SER A 109 18.88 5.13 -4.72
C SER A 109 19.25 5.18 -3.23
N LYS A 110 20.39 5.78 -2.89
CA LYS A 110 20.88 5.86 -1.50
C LYS A 110 19.97 6.75 -0.64
N GLU A 111 19.69 7.95 -1.12
CA GLU A 111 18.85 8.93 -0.42
C GLU A 111 17.40 8.41 -0.28
N ASN A 112 16.91 7.68 -1.27
CA ASN A 112 15.61 7.04 -1.25
C ASN A 112 15.45 6.10 -0.04
N LEU A 113 16.44 5.24 0.19
CA LEU A 113 16.44 4.33 1.32
C LEU A 113 16.57 5.07 2.64
N GLU A 114 17.45 6.08 2.72
CA GLU A 114 17.65 6.87 3.93
C GLU A 114 16.38 7.60 4.38
N ILE A 115 15.68 8.25 3.45
CA ILE A 115 14.49 9.04 3.75
C ILE A 115 13.26 8.15 4.00
N SER A 116 13.02 7.15 3.14
CA SER A 116 11.73 6.46 3.14
C SER A 116 11.67 5.19 3.98
N LYS A 117 12.81 4.55 4.27
CA LYS A 117 12.83 3.30 5.02
C LYS A 117 12.22 3.41 6.42
N PRO A 118 12.51 4.44 7.24
CA PRO A 118 11.91 4.56 8.57
C PRO A 118 10.38 4.67 8.53
N HIS A 119 9.84 5.40 7.55
CA HIS A 119 8.40 5.55 7.35
C HIS A 119 7.76 4.25 6.88
N PHE A 120 8.37 3.61 5.88
CA PHE A 120 7.92 2.32 5.37
C PHE A 120 7.87 1.28 6.48
N ASP A 121 8.96 1.10 7.24
CA ASP A 121 9.04 0.12 8.30
C ASP A 121 7.96 0.35 9.38
N LEU A 122 7.72 1.62 9.76
CA LEU A 122 6.66 1.97 10.71
C LEU A 122 5.26 1.61 10.20
N ILE A 123 4.98 1.87 8.92
CA ILE A 123 3.70 1.52 8.28
C ILE A 123 3.52 0.01 8.25
N ILE A 124 4.55 -0.74 7.86
CA ILE A 124 4.52 -2.20 7.78
C ILE A 124 4.35 -2.82 9.17
N GLN A 125 5.02 -2.30 10.20
CA GLN A 125 4.84 -2.75 11.58
C GLN A 125 3.39 -2.58 12.04
N LYS A 126 2.77 -1.41 11.79
CA LYS A 126 1.35 -1.18 12.10
C LYS A 126 0.44 -2.14 11.35
N PHE A 127 0.71 -2.37 10.06
CA PHE A 127 -0.04 -3.31 9.24
C PHE A 127 0.03 -4.74 9.78
N ILE A 128 1.23 -5.21 10.12
CA ILE A 128 1.43 -6.55 10.71
C ILE A 128 0.68 -6.65 12.04
N GLN A 129 0.77 -5.64 12.89
CA GLN A 129 0.10 -5.63 14.19
C GLN A 129 -1.44 -5.66 14.03
N ALA A 130 -1.98 -4.84 13.13
CA ALA A 130 -3.42 -4.77 12.89
C ALA A 130 -4.00 -6.08 12.34
N ASN A 131 -3.23 -6.80 11.52
CA ASN A 131 -3.71 -7.97 10.78
C ASN A 131 -3.20 -9.30 11.35
N LYS A 132 -2.60 -9.27 12.54
CA LYS A 132 -2.00 -10.45 13.19
C LYS A 132 -3.02 -11.56 13.47
N SER A 133 -4.23 -11.19 13.89
CA SER A 133 -5.31 -12.15 14.18
C SER A 133 -5.72 -12.91 12.92
N ARG A 134 -5.98 -12.20 11.82
CA ARG A 134 -6.18 -12.80 10.49
C ARG A 134 -5.04 -13.72 10.04
N PHE A 135 -3.78 -13.31 10.23
CA PHE A 135 -2.64 -14.16 9.86
C PHE A 135 -2.61 -15.45 10.66
N ASN A 136 -2.86 -15.39 11.96
CA ASN A 136 -2.89 -16.57 12.82
C ASN A 136 -4.03 -17.53 12.43
N SER A 137 -5.23 -17.02 12.13
CA SER A 137 -6.35 -17.88 11.74
C SER A 137 -6.09 -18.65 10.44
N ILE A 138 -5.33 -18.08 9.50
CA ILE A 138 -4.91 -18.78 8.27
C ILE A 138 -3.86 -19.86 8.57
N LYS A 139 -3.03 -19.68 9.59
CA LYS A 139 -1.96 -20.62 9.94
C LYS A 139 -2.49 -21.87 10.65
N ASP A 140 -3.60 -21.73 11.36
CA ASP A 140 -4.25 -22.80 12.11
C ASP A 140 -5.28 -23.58 11.27
N GLU A 141 -5.46 -23.22 9.99
CA GLU A 141 -6.20 -24.00 8.95
C GLU A 141 -5.32 -25.11 8.34
#